data_AF-D4KYL3-F1
#
_entry.id   AF-D4KYL3-F1
#
_cell.length_a   1.000
_cell.length_b   1.000
_cell.length_c   1.000
_cell.angle_alpha   90.00
_cell.angle_beta   90.00
_cell.angle_gamma   90.00
#
_symmetry.space_group_name_H-M   'P 1'
#
loop_
_entity.id
_entity.type
_entity.pdbx_description
1 polymer ?
#
loop_
_entity_poly.entity_id
_entity_poly.type
_entity_poly.pdbx_seq_one_letter_code
_entity_poly.pdbx_strand_id
1 'polypeptide(L)'
;MVVSMTACGNSEAGGSKDSAKNNGNGDEPYTVTMVLNGSTQPDEERIEQKINEILEPELNANLDIVVLPWASASQQLQLMLLGDEKIDVFYTQATNAVQYMNAGQIVDMSELIDKYGTNIKQIYGEDIAKINQVEGFVYGVPNQIERGSIPAIFMRKDLVEKYNIDTTQIKEPKDLESVFETVKAGEPDMTMLYSSSENDAPATRLFRGDTLSDNNYLGVLMDQTNSTKLENFFATDWFKDTTTMLHNWYQKGYISQDAGTNTENWRTVCKAGNLFSLFFSYHPGTPVEFESSTGYDFEIVPFYNEPIINSSSYNGVTFSIAQNSENPEKTMEVLDYIYGSSEIMNLLNWGEQDKDYVIEDADNGIINFPEGITSDNAGYNLNLGWELPNQFIAYKWTGSDPQLWEKWKNLTVLQRAPKQ
;
A
#
# COMPACT_ATOMS: atom_id res chain seq x y z
N MET A 1 27.68 -25.42 -54.78
CA MET A 1 29.07 -25.72 -55.16
C MET A 1 29.71 -24.47 -55.76
N VAL A 2 30.26 -23.60 -54.91
CA VAL A 2 31.48 -22.79 -55.14
C VAL A 2 32.05 -22.56 -53.74
N VAL A 3 33.33 -22.86 -53.59
CA VAL A 3 34.13 -22.81 -52.36
C VAL A 3 35.07 -21.60 -52.46
N SER A 4 35.25 -20.87 -51.35
CA SER A 4 36.44 -20.06 -51.03
C SER A 4 36.37 -19.79 -49.52
N MET A 5 37.06 -20.53 -48.64
CA MET A 5 38.51 -20.55 -48.31
C MET A 5 39.07 -19.22 -47.76
N THR A 6 38.89 -19.05 -46.44
CA THR A 6 39.89 -18.80 -45.38
C THR A 6 40.94 -17.69 -45.53
N ALA A 7 41.00 -16.81 -44.51
CA ALA A 7 42.25 -16.39 -43.88
C ALA A 7 42.04 -16.06 -42.39
N CYS A 8 42.65 -16.85 -41.50
CA CYS A 8 42.82 -16.55 -40.08
C CYS A 8 44.07 -15.68 -39.88
N GLY A 9 44.02 -14.78 -38.91
CA GLY A 9 45.20 -14.12 -38.33
C GLY A 9 44.89 -13.70 -36.89
N ASN A 10 45.35 -14.50 -35.93
CA ASN A 10 45.26 -14.25 -34.48
C ASN A 10 46.58 -13.68 -33.96
N SER A 11 46.54 -12.69 -33.07
CA SER A 11 47.60 -12.43 -32.08
C SER A 11 47.05 -11.61 -30.91
N GLU A 12 47.05 -12.21 -29.73
CA GLU A 12 46.71 -11.62 -28.43
C GLU A 12 47.82 -10.67 -27.91
N ALA A 13 47.46 -9.64 -27.16
CA ALA A 13 47.96 -9.35 -25.81
C ALA A 13 47.25 -8.12 -25.22
N GLY A 14 46.78 -8.26 -23.97
CA GLY A 14 45.85 -7.36 -23.30
C GLY A 14 46.40 -6.04 -22.78
N GLY A 15 45.46 -5.17 -22.45
CA GLY A 15 45.64 -3.91 -21.74
C GLY A 15 44.31 -3.47 -21.14
N SER A 16 44.29 -3.43 -19.80
CA SER A 16 43.21 -2.96 -18.92
C SER A 16 42.45 -1.75 -19.48
N LYS A 17 41.11 -1.80 -19.49
CA LYS A 17 40.27 -0.62 -19.67
C LYS A 17 39.41 -0.40 -18.44
N ASP A 18 39.69 0.72 -17.80
CA ASP A 18 38.83 1.40 -16.85
C ASP A 18 37.38 1.43 -17.32
N SER A 19 36.49 1.22 -16.34
CA SER A 19 35.06 1.48 -16.37
C SER A 19 34.83 2.96 -16.65
N ALA A 20 34.76 3.31 -17.93
CA ALA A 20 34.30 4.62 -18.37
C ALA A 20 32.78 4.61 -18.48
N LYS A 21 32.15 5.51 -17.71
CA LYS A 21 30.78 6.00 -17.82
C LYS A 21 30.22 5.83 -19.24
N ASN A 22 29.07 5.17 -19.33
CA ASN A 22 28.28 5.18 -20.55
C ASN A 22 27.70 6.60 -20.69
N ASN A 23 28.27 7.37 -21.61
CA ASN A 23 27.66 8.58 -22.13
C ASN A 23 26.39 8.18 -22.87
N GLY A 24 25.30 8.92 -22.63
CA GLY A 24 24.01 8.76 -23.31
C GLY A 24 24.16 8.68 -24.83
N ASN A 25 23.67 7.59 -25.40
CA ASN A 25 23.23 7.58 -26.78
C ASN A 25 21.89 8.30 -26.84
N GLY A 26 21.71 9.16 -27.85
CA GLY A 26 20.48 9.91 -28.10
C GLY A 26 19.32 9.07 -28.61
N ASP A 27 18.96 8.02 -27.87
CA ASP A 27 17.68 7.32 -27.99
C ASP A 27 16.65 8.04 -27.10
N GLU A 28 15.42 8.18 -27.59
CA GLU A 28 14.34 8.83 -26.83
C GLU A 28 14.11 8.14 -25.47
N PRO A 29 13.87 8.90 -24.38
CA PRO A 29 13.62 8.32 -23.07
C PRO A 29 12.46 7.31 -23.08
N TYR A 30 12.65 6.14 -22.48
CA TYR A 30 11.55 5.19 -22.32
C TYR A 30 10.60 5.70 -21.22
N THR A 31 9.34 5.93 -21.56
CA THR A 31 8.32 6.31 -20.57
C THR A 31 7.77 5.05 -19.91
N VAL A 32 7.89 4.94 -18.59
CA VAL A 32 7.33 3.88 -17.76
C VAL A 32 5.95 4.30 -17.27
N THR A 33 4.92 3.55 -17.61
CA THR A 33 3.55 3.80 -17.15
C THR A 33 3.28 3.07 -15.83
N MET A 34 3.12 3.83 -14.75
CA MET A 34 2.84 3.34 -13.40
C MET A 34 1.36 3.53 -13.05
N VAL A 35 0.67 2.42 -12.77
CA VAL A 35 -0.74 2.44 -12.37
C VAL A 35 -0.87 2.41 -10.85
N LEU A 36 -1.57 3.39 -10.30
CA LEU A 36 -1.92 3.54 -8.88
C LEU A 36 -3.44 3.61 -8.71
N ASN A 37 -3.93 3.59 -7.47
CA ASN A 37 -5.37 3.70 -7.20
C ASN A 37 -5.62 4.94 -6.35
N GLY A 38 -6.70 5.66 -6.62
CA GLY A 38 -6.91 6.91 -5.91
C GLY A 38 -7.94 7.81 -6.55
N SER A 39 -7.71 9.11 -6.40
CA SER A 39 -8.41 10.16 -7.14
C SER A 39 -7.37 10.93 -7.94
N THR A 40 -7.67 11.18 -9.22
CA THR A 40 -6.81 11.99 -10.09
C THR A 40 -6.53 13.35 -9.45
N GLN A 41 -5.26 13.75 -9.44
CA GLN A 41 -4.83 15.02 -8.87
C GLN A 41 -4.86 16.13 -9.94
N PRO A 42 -5.35 17.35 -9.65
CA PRO A 42 -5.38 18.45 -10.62
C PRO A 42 -4.02 18.79 -11.25
N ASP A 43 -2.94 18.70 -10.47
CA ASP A 43 -1.59 19.07 -10.88
C ASP A 43 -0.68 17.84 -11.16
N GLU A 44 -1.24 16.66 -11.46
CA GLU A 44 -0.49 15.41 -11.68
C GLU A 44 0.61 15.54 -12.76
N GLU A 45 0.28 16.08 -13.93
CA GLU A 45 1.25 16.28 -15.04
C GLU A 45 2.48 17.11 -14.63
N ARG A 46 2.31 18.08 -13.71
CA ARG A 46 3.43 18.89 -13.20
C ARG A 46 4.35 18.04 -12.34
N ILE A 47 3.80 17.16 -11.51
CA ILE A 47 4.57 16.27 -10.65
C ILE A 47 5.33 15.26 -11.51
N GLU A 48 4.71 14.70 -12.55
CA GLU A 48 5.38 13.85 -13.52
C GLU A 48 6.56 14.56 -14.18
N GLN A 49 6.38 15.80 -14.64
CA GLN A 49 7.47 16.59 -15.21
C GLN A 49 8.63 16.77 -14.22
N LYS A 50 8.34 17.03 -12.94
CA LYS A 50 9.36 17.15 -11.89
C LYS A 50 10.10 15.84 -11.64
N ILE A 51 9.39 14.70 -11.68
CA ILE A 51 10.01 13.38 -11.57
C ILE A 51 10.89 13.10 -12.81
N ASN A 52 10.42 13.49 -13.99
CA ASN A 52 11.12 13.28 -15.27
C ASN A 52 12.40 14.12 -15.38
N GLU A 53 12.43 15.32 -14.80
CA GLU A 53 13.67 16.11 -14.64
C GLU A 53 14.77 15.34 -13.86
N ILE A 54 14.40 14.38 -13.02
CA ILE A 54 15.31 13.50 -12.27
C ILE A 54 15.62 12.22 -13.06
N LEU A 55 14.60 11.56 -13.61
CA LEU A 55 14.75 10.26 -14.26
C LEU A 55 15.44 10.32 -15.62
N GLU A 56 15.24 11.38 -16.42
CA GLU A 56 15.88 11.51 -17.74
C GLU A 56 17.42 11.48 -17.66
N PRO A 57 18.09 12.34 -16.86
CA PRO A 57 19.55 12.32 -16.79
C PRO A 57 20.12 11.08 -16.11
N GLU A 58 19.39 10.47 -15.16
CA GLU A 58 19.87 9.33 -14.38
C GLU A 58 19.67 7.99 -15.11
N LEU A 59 18.54 7.81 -15.79
CA LEU A 59 18.12 6.53 -16.36
C LEU A 59 17.74 6.59 -17.85
N ASN A 60 17.69 7.78 -18.47
CA ASN A 60 17.11 7.99 -19.79
C ASN A 60 15.68 7.41 -19.87
N ALA A 61 14.87 7.74 -18.87
CA ALA A 61 13.48 7.30 -18.74
C ALA A 61 12.59 8.41 -18.21
N ASN A 62 11.29 8.27 -18.47
CA ASN A 62 10.23 9.10 -17.93
C ASN A 62 9.25 8.22 -17.14
N LEU A 63 8.45 8.84 -16.28
CA LEU A 63 7.32 8.27 -15.57
C LEU A 63 6.04 8.94 -16.07
N ASP A 64 5.02 8.11 -16.29
CA ASP A 64 3.64 8.48 -16.62
C ASP A 64 2.74 7.77 -15.60
N ILE A 65 1.94 8.52 -14.85
CA ILE A 65 1.14 8.01 -13.74
C ILE A 65 -0.30 7.88 -14.20
N VAL A 66 -0.89 6.70 -13.97
CA VAL A 66 -2.31 6.46 -14.23
C VAL A 66 -2.99 6.12 -12.91
N VAL A 67 -3.85 7.03 -12.43
CA VAL A 67 -4.61 6.81 -11.19
C VAL A 67 -6.00 6.25 -11.48
N LEU A 68 -6.25 5.01 -11.07
CA LEU A 68 -7.56 4.37 -11.23
C LEU A 68 -8.47 4.68 -10.03
N PRO A 69 -9.75 5.03 -10.25
CA PRO A 69 -10.70 5.25 -9.16
C PRO A 69 -10.91 3.99 -8.33
N TRP A 70 -10.89 4.10 -7.00
CA TRP A 70 -11.01 2.97 -6.06
C TRP A 70 -12.12 1.96 -6.43
N ALA A 71 -13.32 2.44 -6.72
CA ALA A 71 -14.49 1.61 -6.99
C ALA A 71 -14.39 0.80 -8.30
N SER A 72 -13.50 1.18 -9.22
CA SER A 72 -13.34 0.53 -10.53
C SER A 72 -11.92 0.06 -10.81
N ALA A 73 -10.98 0.28 -9.88
CA ALA A 73 -9.55 0.03 -10.08
C ALA A 73 -9.26 -1.41 -10.51
N SER A 74 -9.75 -2.39 -9.75
CA SER A 74 -9.52 -3.82 -10.04
C SER A 74 -10.03 -4.22 -11.42
N GLN A 75 -11.22 -3.73 -11.82
CA GLN A 75 -11.81 -4.06 -13.11
C GLN A 75 -11.07 -3.36 -14.26
N GLN A 76 -10.71 -2.08 -14.09
CA GLN A 76 -10.00 -1.32 -15.11
C GLN A 76 -8.59 -1.88 -15.33
N LEU A 77 -7.84 -2.16 -14.25
CA LEU A 77 -6.53 -2.79 -14.35
C LEU A 77 -6.60 -4.13 -15.09
N GLN A 78 -7.60 -4.96 -14.79
CA GLN A 78 -7.78 -6.24 -15.49
C GLN A 78 -8.02 -6.04 -17.00
N LEU A 79 -8.78 -5.01 -17.40
CA LEU A 79 -8.99 -4.68 -18.80
C LEU A 79 -7.72 -4.14 -19.47
N MET A 80 -6.95 -3.29 -18.79
CA MET A 80 -5.66 -2.79 -19.27
C MET A 80 -4.68 -3.94 -19.55
N LEU A 81 -4.59 -4.90 -18.63
CA LEU A 81 -3.75 -6.10 -18.77
C LEU A 81 -4.21 -7.08 -19.86
N LEU A 82 -5.43 -6.93 -20.39
CA LEU A 82 -5.95 -7.73 -21.52
C LEU A 82 -5.88 -6.97 -22.85
N GLY A 83 -5.83 -5.64 -22.80
CA GLY A 83 -5.78 -4.78 -23.96
C GLY A 83 -4.36 -4.56 -24.49
N ASP A 84 -4.28 -3.74 -25.52
CA ASP A 84 -3.02 -3.25 -26.10
C ASP A 84 -2.58 -1.91 -25.47
N GLU A 85 -3.24 -1.47 -24.39
CA GLU A 85 -2.85 -0.26 -23.67
C GLU A 85 -1.49 -0.45 -23.00
N LYS A 86 -0.66 0.60 -23.05
CA LYS A 86 0.65 0.57 -22.41
C LYS A 86 0.48 0.60 -20.90
N ILE A 87 0.99 -0.45 -20.27
CA ILE A 87 1.10 -0.58 -18.82
C ILE A 87 2.44 -1.25 -18.54
N ASP A 88 3.23 -0.65 -17.66
CA ASP A 88 4.56 -1.18 -17.32
C ASP A 88 4.56 -1.76 -15.92
N VAL A 89 4.12 -0.98 -14.93
CA VAL A 89 4.17 -1.36 -13.52
C VAL A 89 2.89 -0.96 -12.82
N PHE A 90 2.44 -1.80 -11.89
CA PHE A 90 1.25 -1.56 -11.09
C PHE A 90 1.41 -2.27 -9.75
N TYR A 91 0.70 -1.82 -8.71
CA TYR A 91 0.61 -2.60 -7.49
C TYR A 91 -0.65 -3.47 -7.48
N THR A 92 -0.56 -4.62 -6.83
CA THR A 92 -1.70 -5.50 -6.59
C THR A 92 -1.48 -6.34 -5.33
N GLN A 93 -2.47 -7.16 -5.00
CA GLN A 93 -2.43 -8.11 -3.90
C GLN A 93 -2.04 -9.51 -4.40
N ALA A 94 -1.46 -10.34 -3.53
CA ALA A 94 -0.99 -11.69 -3.87
C ALA A 94 -2.01 -12.53 -4.67
N THR A 95 -3.27 -12.58 -4.23
CA THR A 95 -4.33 -13.36 -4.90
C THR A 95 -4.50 -12.94 -6.37
N ASN A 96 -4.51 -11.64 -6.63
CA ASN A 96 -4.66 -11.10 -7.98
C ASN A 96 -3.37 -11.28 -8.80
N ALA A 97 -2.20 -11.04 -8.20
CA ALA A 97 -0.92 -11.28 -8.86
C ALA A 97 -0.78 -12.73 -9.35
N VAL A 98 -1.18 -13.70 -8.52
CA VAL A 98 -1.18 -15.13 -8.90
C VAL A 98 -2.18 -15.41 -10.03
N GLN A 99 -3.35 -14.75 -10.03
CA GLN A 99 -4.28 -14.83 -11.15
C GLN A 99 -3.66 -14.29 -12.45
N TYR A 100 -3.01 -13.12 -12.39
CA TYR A 100 -2.34 -12.51 -13.53
C TYR A 100 -1.16 -13.35 -14.03
N MET A 101 -0.38 -13.94 -13.11
CA MET A 101 0.69 -14.89 -13.43
C MET A 101 0.15 -16.08 -14.22
N ASN A 102 -0.90 -16.74 -13.71
CA ASN A 102 -1.51 -17.89 -14.37
C ASN A 102 -2.12 -17.54 -15.74
N ALA A 103 -2.55 -16.29 -15.92
CA ALA A 103 -3.05 -15.78 -17.20
C ALA A 103 -1.94 -15.30 -18.14
N GLY A 104 -0.67 -15.28 -17.70
CA GLY A 104 0.47 -14.78 -18.48
C GLY A 104 0.47 -13.27 -18.67
N GLN A 105 -0.11 -12.53 -17.73
CA GLN A 105 -0.29 -11.06 -17.82
C GLN A 105 0.79 -10.26 -17.09
N ILE A 106 1.70 -10.94 -16.38
CA ILE A 106 2.85 -10.34 -15.70
C ILE A 106 4.12 -11.11 -16.03
N VAL A 107 5.26 -10.44 -15.94
CA VAL A 107 6.58 -11.05 -16.17
C VAL A 107 7.16 -11.64 -14.89
N ASP A 108 8.04 -12.63 -15.01
CA ASP A 108 8.85 -13.10 -13.89
C ASP A 108 9.92 -12.05 -13.56
N MET A 109 9.91 -11.55 -12.33
CA MET A 109 10.83 -10.50 -11.88
C MET A 109 12.13 -11.04 -11.27
N SER A 110 12.33 -12.37 -11.19
CA SER A 110 13.48 -12.96 -10.48
C SER A 110 14.84 -12.47 -11.02
N GLU A 111 15.05 -12.55 -12.34
CA GLU A 111 16.30 -12.09 -12.97
C GLU A 111 16.41 -10.56 -13.02
N LEU A 112 15.27 -9.87 -13.14
CA LEU A 112 15.21 -8.40 -13.14
C LEU A 112 15.69 -7.84 -11.79
N ILE A 113 15.24 -8.43 -10.68
CA ILE A 113 15.69 -8.07 -9.33
C ILE A 113 17.19 -8.35 -9.15
N ASP A 114 17.70 -9.48 -9.66
CA ASP A 114 19.13 -9.79 -9.55
C ASP A 114 20.01 -8.76 -10.23
N LYS A 115 19.61 -8.34 -11.43
CA LYS A 115 20.40 -7.46 -12.30
C LYS A 115 20.22 -5.97 -11.96
N TYR A 116 19.00 -5.55 -11.64
CA TYR A 116 18.63 -4.14 -11.54
C TYR A 116 18.13 -3.70 -10.15
N GLY A 117 17.74 -4.63 -9.28
CA GLY A 117 17.16 -4.33 -7.98
C GLY A 117 18.16 -3.92 -6.88
N THR A 118 19.01 -2.93 -7.13
CA THR A 118 20.07 -2.53 -6.17
C THR A 118 19.49 -1.98 -4.87
N ASN A 119 18.61 -0.97 -4.95
CA ASN A 119 17.98 -0.35 -3.77
C ASN A 119 17.03 -1.32 -3.08
N ILE A 120 16.24 -2.07 -3.85
CA ILE A 120 15.33 -3.10 -3.36
C ILE A 120 16.09 -4.14 -2.53
N LYS A 121 17.22 -4.67 -3.05
CA LYS A 121 18.06 -5.62 -2.32
C LYS A 121 18.77 -4.98 -1.12
N GLN A 122 19.10 -3.70 -1.16
CA GLN A 122 19.63 -2.99 0.00
C GLN A 122 18.60 -2.89 1.14
N ILE A 123 17.32 -2.68 0.81
CA ILE A 123 16.23 -2.57 1.78
C ILE A 123 15.88 -3.95 2.37
N TYR A 124 15.76 -4.96 1.53
CA TYR A 124 15.18 -6.25 1.90
C TYR A 124 16.17 -7.39 2.09
N GLY A 125 17.36 -7.29 1.49
CA GLY A 125 18.20 -8.45 1.22
C GLY A 125 17.61 -9.35 0.13
N GLU A 126 18.38 -10.37 -0.27
CA GLU A 126 18.05 -11.25 -1.41
C GLU A 126 16.73 -12.02 -1.21
N ASP A 127 16.53 -12.62 -0.03
CA ASP A 127 15.38 -13.50 0.21
C ASP A 127 14.05 -12.73 0.27
N ILE A 128 14.02 -11.59 0.96
CA ILE A 128 12.79 -10.80 1.13
C ILE A 128 12.44 -10.03 -0.16
N ALA A 129 13.44 -9.61 -0.95
CA ALA A 129 13.20 -8.98 -2.25
C ALA A 129 12.43 -9.91 -3.21
N LYS A 130 12.57 -11.23 -3.05
CA LYS A 130 11.92 -12.27 -3.87
C LYS A 130 10.90 -13.11 -3.10
N ILE A 131 10.40 -12.62 -1.96
CA ILE A 131 9.49 -13.40 -1.10
C ILE A 131 8.15 -13.71 -1.79
N ASN A 132 7.73 -12.84 -2.70
CA ASN A 132 6.47 -12.92 -3.43
C ASN A 132 6.64 -13.78 -4.68
N GLN A 133 6.67 -15.10 -4.46
CA GLN A 133 6.89 -16.07 -5.53
C GLN A 133 5.98 -17.30 -5.43
N VAL A 134 5.74 -17.93 -6.59
CA VAL A 134 5.09 -19.24 -6.71
C VAL A 134 6.00 -20.13 -7.56
N GLU A 135 6.47 -21.24 -7.00
CA GLU A 135 7.33 -22.21 -7.70
C GLU A 135 8.58 -21.59 -8.38
N GLY A 136 9.10 -20.49 -7.83
CA GLY A 136 10.27 -19.77 -8.36
C GLY A 136 9.94 -18.57 -9.25
N PHE A 137 8.70 -18.44 -9.72
CA PHE A 137 8.23 -17.25 -10.45
C PHE A 137 8.01 -16.11 -9.45
N VAL A 138 8.78 -15.03 -9.55
CA VAL A 138 8.62 -13.86 -8.66
C VAL A 138 7.60 -12.92 -9.29
N TYR A 139 6.39 -12.87 -8.72
CA TYR A 139 5.28 -12.09 -9.27
C TYR A 139 5.30 -10.61 -8.89
N GLY A 140 6.18 -10.20 -7.96
CA GLY A 140 6.43 -8.79 -7.71
C GLY A 140 7.28 -8.51 -6.49
N VAL A 141 7.53 -7.22 -6.26
CA VAL A 141 8.34 -6.72 -5.15
C VAL A 141 7.43 -6.10 -4.08
N PRO A 142 7.59 -6.43 -2.79
CA PRO A 142 6.83 -5.81 -1.72
C PRO A 142 7.14 -4.31 -1.62
N ASN A 143 6.12 -3.48 -1.44
CA ASN A 143 6.34 -2.10 -1.03
C ASN A 143 6.90 -2.03 0.40
N GLN A 144 7.61 -0.96 0.76
CA GLN A 144 8.25 -0.81 2.07
C GLN A 144 7.38 0.03 3.00
N ILE A 145 6.62 -0.67 3.85
CA ILE A 145 5.70 -0.16 4.87
C ILE A 145 5.88 -0.90 6.19
N GLU A 146 5.22 -0.44 7.26
CA GLU A 146 5.16 -1.19 8.52
C GLU A 146 4.61 -2.60 8.29
N ARG A 147 5.25 -3.62 8.88
CA ARG A 147 4.78 -5.02 8.73
C ARG A 147 3.83 -5.46 9.83
N GLY A 148 3.91 -4.79 10.97
CA GLY A 148 3.14 -5.12 12.17
C GLY A 148 2.02 -4.13 12.39
N SER A 149 0.80 -4.62 12.58
CA SER A 149 -0.35 -3.79 12.97
C SER A 149 -1.22 -4.48 14.01
N ILE A 150 -2.10 -3.72 14.66
CA ILE A 150 -3.02 -4.22 15.68
C ILE A 150 -4.46 -3.88 15.28
N PRO A 151 -5.37 -4.85 15.13
CA PRO A 151 -6.79 -4.53 14.94
C PRO A 151 -7.32 -3.65 16.08
N ALA A 152 -7.93 -2.53 15.71
CA ALA A 152 -8.42 -1.51 16.62
C ALA A 152 -9.76 -0.95 16.13
N ILE A 153 -10.50 -0.30 17.03
CA ILE A 153 -11.62 0.58 16.68
C ILE A 153 -11.14 2.03 16.69
N PHE A 154 -11.46 2.75 15.61
CA PHE A 154 -11.20 4.17 15.46
C PHE A 154 -12.55 4.88 15.58
N MET A 155 -12.72 5.71 16.61
CA MET A 155 -13.95 6.44 16.89
C MET A 155 -13.71 7.94 16.80
N ARG A 156 -14.62 8.66 16.16
CA ARG A 156 -14.61 10.13 16.13
C ARG A 156 -14.53 10.72 17.53
N LYS A 157 -13.42 11.41 17.82
CA LYS A 157 -13.07 11.84 19.18
C LYS A 157 -14.04 12.86 19.75
N ASP A 158 -14.51 13.80 18.92
CA ASP A 158 -15.52 14.79 19.30
C ASP A 158 -16.84 14.14 19.78
N LEU A 159 -17.22 12.99 19.19
CA LEU A 159 -18.41 12.24 19.60
C LEU A 159 -18.14 11.39 20.85
N VAL A 160 -16.95 10.83 20.99
CA VAL A 160 -16.51 10.18 22.23
C VAL A 160 -16.60 11.15 23.41
N GLU A 161 -16.10 12.37 23.25
CA GLU A 161 -16.14 13.43 24.27
C GLU A 161 -17.57 13.93 24.52
N LYS A 162 -18.34 14.23 23.46
CA LYS A 162 -19.73 14.70 23.56
C LYS A 162 -20.62 13.77 24.38
N TYR A 163 -20.45 12.46 24.19
CA TYR A 163 -21.26 11.43 24.86
C TYR A 163 -20.59 10.84 26.12
N ASN A 164 -19.42 11.36 26.54
CA ASN A 164 -18.67 10.88 27.71
C ASN A 164 -18.41 9.36 27.67
N ILE A 165 -18.01 8.84 26.52
CA ILE A 165 -17.73 7.42 26.34
C ILE A 165 -16.43 7.06 27.08
N ASP A 166 -16.51 6.15 28.04
CA ASP A 166 -15.34 5.61 28.73
C ASP A 166 -14.67 4.52 27.86
N THR A 167 -13.67 4.92 27.07
CA THR A 167 -12.92 4.01 26.19
C THR A 167 -12.11 2.97 26.96
N THR A 168 -11.88 3.17 28.25
CA THR A 168 -11.18 2.18 29.08
C THR A 168 -12.01 0.93 29.34
N GLN A 169 -13.32 0.95 29.09
CA GLN A 169 -14.19 -0.23 29.18
C GLN A 169 -14.23 -1.06 27.90
N ILE A 170 -13.72 -0.54 26.78
CA ILE A 170 -13.71 -1.26 25.50
C ILE A 170 -12.49 -2.18 25.48
N LYS A 171 -12.72 -3.50 25.49
CA LYS A 171 -11.67 -4.53 25.48
C LYS A 171 -11.77 -5.46 24.28
N GLU A 172 -12.97 -5.63 23.76
CA GLU A 172 -13.25 -6.47 22.61
C GLU A 172 -14.40 -5.86 21.78
N PRO A 173 -14.58 -6.27 20.52
CA PRO A 173 -15.57 -5.68 19.63
C PRO A 173 -16.99 -5.62 20.22
N LYS A 174 -17.42 -6.65 20.97
CA LYS A 174 -18.78 -6.69 21.55
C LYS A 174 -19.06 -5.58 22.56
N ASP A 175 -18.03 -4.98 23.16
CA ASP A 175 -18.20 -3.89 24.13
C ASP A 175 -18.67 -2.59 23.46
N LEU A 176 -18.61 -2.50 22.13
CA LEU A 176 -19.07 -1.35 21.35
C LEU A 176 -20.58 -1.23 21.24
N GLU A 177 -21.35 -2.26 21.59
CA GLU A 177 -22.80 -2.23 21.40
C GLU A 177 -23.48 -1.11 22.21
N SER A 178 -23.04 -0.88 23.44
CA SER A 178 -23.54 0.21 24.30
C SER A 178 -23.05 1.59 23.85
N VAL A 179 -21.84 1.65 23.26
CA VAL A 179 -21.28 2.85 22.64
C VAL A 179 -22.15 3.26 21.45
N PHE A 180 -22.42 2.32 20.54
CA PHE A 180 -23.26 2.56 19.38
C PHE A 180 -24.69 2.92 19.75
N GLU A 181 -25.27 2.29 20.79
CA GLU A 181 -26.60 2.67 21.29
C GLU A 181 -26.62 4.13 21.75
N THR A 182 -25.62 4.54 22.53
CA THR A 182 -25.50 5.90 23.08
C THR A 182 -25.35 6.94 21.97
N VAL A 183 -24.41 6.73 21.05
CA VAL A 183 -24.14 7.69 19.97
C VAL A 183 -25.30 7.74 18.99
N LYS A 184 -25.87 6.60 18.60
CA LYS A 184 -27.00 6.56 17.65
C LYS A 184 -28.24 7.26 18.19
N ALA A 185 -28.49 7.20 19.51
CA ALA A 185 -29.59 7.92 20.13
C ALA A 185 -29.46 9.45 20.01
N GLY A 186 -28.23 9.97 20.00
CA GLY A 186 -27.94 11.40 19.81
C GLY A 186 -27.67 11.81 18.36
N GLU A 187 -27.19 10.89 17.53
CA GLU A 187 -26.85 11.08 16.11
C GLU A 187 -27.63 10.07 15.22
N PRO A 188 -28.97 10.19 15.10
CA PRO A 188 -29.82 9.17 14.48
C PRO A 188 -29.51 8.92 12.99
N ASP A 189 -29.01 9.92 12.27
CA ASP A 189 -28.70 9.81 10.84
C ASP A 189 -27.26 9.35 10.55
N MET A 190 -26.42 9.25 11.59
CA MET A 190 -25.02 8.88 11.44
C MET A 190 -24.85 7.35 11.33
N THR A 191 -23.91 6.92 10.49
CA THR A 191 -23.48 5.51 10.43
C THR A 191 -22.56 5.22 11.61
N MET A 192 -22.90 4.22 12.43
CA MET A 192 -22.11 3.92 13.63
C MET A 192 -20.83 3.18 13.27
N LEU A 193 -20.93 2.17 12.41
CA LEU A 193 -19.79 1.36 11.98
C LEU A 193 -19.76 1.24 10.46
N TYR A 194 -18.62 1.61 9.87
CA TYR A 194 -18.41 1.51 8.43
C TYR A 194 -18.40 0.04 7.95
N SER A 195 -18.96 -0.19 6.76
CA SER A 195 -18.84 -1.43 6.00
C SER A 195 -19.11 -1.13 4.52
N SER A 196 -18.45 -1.86 3.62
CA SER A 196 -18.67 -1.81 2.18
C SER A 196 -18.57 -3.21 1.55
N SER A 197 -18.92 -3.32 0.25
CA SER A 197 -18.82 -4.57 -0.51
C SER A 197 -17.42 -4.87 -1.08
N GLU A 198 -16.48 -3.94 -0.97
CA GLU A 198 -15.14 -4.00 -1.60
C GLU A 198 -14.10 -4.70 -0.70
N ASN A 199 -14.42 -5.88 -0.16
CA ASN A 199 -13.57 -6.61 0.81
C ASN A 199 -13.22 -5.83 2.10
N ASP A 200 -13.97 -4.77 2.39
CA ASP A 200 -13.68 -3.81 3.47
C ASP A 200 -14.69 -3.93 4.62
N ALA A 201 -15.20 -5.14 4.83
CA ALA A 201 -16.21 -5.44 5.84
C ALA A 201 -15.59 -5.48 7.25
N PRO A 202 -16.36 -5.16 8.31
CA PRO A 202 -15.89 -5.26 9.69
C PRO A 202 -15.27 -6.61 10.07
N ALA A 203 -15.80 -7.71 9.52
CA ALA A 203 -15.29 -9.04 9.80
C ALA A 203 -13.86 -9.25 9.29
N THR A 204 -13.52 -8.76 8.08
CA THR A 204 -12.17 -8.92 7.53
C THR A 204 -11.18 -8.05 8.28
N ARG A 205 -11.56 -6.81 8.65
CA ARG A 205 -10.71 -5.90 9.42
C ARG A 205 -10.45 -6.33 10.87
N LEU A 206 -11.36 -7.11 11.45
CA LEU A 206 -11.16 -7.70 12.78
C LEU A 206 -10.31 -8.97 12.75
N PHE A 207 -10.16 -9.60 11.59
CA PHE A 207 -9.47 -10.88 11.51
C PHE A 207 -7.98 -10.72 11.77
N ARG A 208 -7.48 -11.50 12.74
CA ARG A 208 -6.11 -11.44 13.24
C ARG A 208 -5.24 -12.62 12.77
N GLY A 209 -5.84 -13.61 12.13
CA GLY A 209 -5.14 -14.80 11.67
C GLY A 209 -4.29 -14.54 10.43
N ASP A 210 -3.66 -15.61 9.95
CA ASP A 210 -2.98 -15.59 8.65
C ASP A 210 -3.90 -16.18 7.58
N THR A 211 -4.18 -15.41 6.54
CA THR A 211 -4.90 -15.90 5.36
C THR A 211 -3.99 -16.61 4.37
N LEU A 212 -2.69 -16.68 4.66
CA LEU A 212 -1.66 -17.19 3.76
C LEU A 212 -1.70 -16.46 2.41
N SER A 213 -2.09 -15.17 2.42
CA SER A 213 -2.21 -14.32 1.24
C SER A 213 -3.37 -14.67 0.29
N ASP A 214 -4.27 -15.55 0.73
CA ASP A 214 -5.53 -15.85 0.04
C ASP A 214 -6.65 -14.91 0.52
N ASN A 215 -6.97 -13.93 -0.31
CA ASN A 215 -8.04 -12.98 -0.06
C ASN A 215 -9.45 -13.60 -0.12
N ASN A 216 -9.57 -14.87 -0.51
CA ASN A 216 -10.83 -15.62 -0.46
C ASN A 216 -11.04 -16.34 0.87
N TYR A 217 -10.05 -16.31 1.79
CA TYR A 217 -10.13 -16.90 3.11
C TYR A 217 -10.50 -18.42 3.10
N LEU A 218 -10.12 -19.16 2.05
CA LEU A 218 -10.54 -20.57 1.91
C LEU A 218 -9.86 -21.49 2.93
N GLY A 219 -8.64 -21.13 3.34
CA GLY A 219 -7.89 -21.77 4.41
C GLY A 219 -7.06 -20.75 5.18
N VAL A 220 -7.20 -20.74 6.50
CA VAL A 220 -6.51 -19.76 7.36
C VAL A 220 -5.79 -20.44 8.52
N LEU A 221 -4.78 -19.76 9.07
CA LEU A 221 -4.23 -20.05 10.38
C LEU A 221 -4.89 -19.13 11.41
N MET A 222 -5.78 -19.68 12.24
CA MET A 222 -6.47 -18.90 13.28
C MET A 222 -5.51 -18.38 14.36
N ASP A 223 -4.47 -19.15 14.67
CA ASP A 223 -3.41 -18.81 15.62
C ASP A 223 -2.04 -19.15 15.01
N GLN A 224 -1.60 -18.29 14.09
CA GLN A 224 -0.32 -18.43 13.40
C GLN A 224 0.91 -18.43 14.33
N THR A 225 0.75 -17.92 15.57
CA THR A 225 1.85 -17.88 16.55
C THR A 225 2.10 -19.26 17.16
N ASN A 226 1.04 -20.05 17.40
CA ASN A 226 1.15 -21.33 18.11
C ASN A 226 0.72 -22.54 17.27
N SER A 227 0.19 -22.35 16.06
CA SER A 227 -0.39 -23.41 15.26
C SER A 227 -0.15 -23.22 13.76
N THR A 228 0.17 -24.33 13.09
CA THR A 228 0.22 -24.45 11.61
C THR A 228 -1.00 -25.19 11.06
N LYS A 229 -2.03 -25.41 11.88
CA LYS A 229 -3.27 -26.07 11.46
C LYS A 229 -4.07 -25.14 10.56
N LEU A 230 -4.25 -25.57 9.30
CA LEU A 230 -5.14 -24.90 8.36
C LEU A 230 -6.60 -25.21 8.69
N GLU A 231 -7.42 -24.17 8.76
CA GLU A 231 -8.85 -24.28 9.03
C GLU A 231 -9.66 -23.57 7.93
N ASN A 232 -10.82 -24.12 7.58
CA ASN A 232 -11.77 -23.40 6.72
C ASN A 232 -12.35 -22.24 7.54
N PHE A 233 -11.99 -21.00 7.17
CA PHE A 233 -12.39 -19.78 7.87
C PHE A 233 -13.90 -19.70 8.14
N PHE A 234 -14.70 -20.00 7.11
CA PHE A 234 -16.16 -19.93 7.16
C PHE A 234 -16.79 -20.99 8.07
N ALA A 235 -16.05 -22.05 8.40
CA ALA A 235 -16.46 -23.11 9.32
C ALA A 235 -15.98 -22.89 10.77
N THR A 236 -15.24 -21.81 11.05
CA THR A 236 -14.74 -21.52 12.40
C THR A 236 -15.82 -20.93 13.29
N ASP A 237 -15.74 -21.22 14.59
CA ASP A 237 -16.59 -20.59 15.60
C ASP A 237 -16.39 -19.06 15.63
N TRP A 238 -15.15 -18.59 15.45
CA TRP A 238 -14.83 -17.17 15.38
C TRP A 238 -15.60 -16.45 14.27
N PHE A 239 -15.64 -17.01 13.05
CA PHE A 239 -16.36 -16.41 11.94
C PHE A 239 -17.86 -16.37 12.21
N LYS A 240 -18.43 -17.48 12.70
CA LYS A 240 -19.84 -17.57 13.05
C LYS A 240 -20.24 -16.54 14.13
N ASP A 241 -19.46 -16.44 15.20
CA ASP A 241 -19.77 -15.56 16.32
C ASP A 241 -19.62 -14.09 15.91
N THR A 242 -18.55 -13.76 15.18
CA THR A 242 -18.29 -12.40 14.68
C THR A 242 -19.39 -11.95 13.71
N THR A 243 -19.74 -12.78 12.72
CA THR A 243 -20.79 -12.43 11.75
C THR A 243 -22.18 -12.39 12.38
N THR A 244 -22.45 -13.21 13.42
CA THR A 244 -23.71 -13.13 14.19
C THR A 244 -23.82 -11.78 14.91
N MET A 245 -22.75 -11.33 15.56
CA MET A 245 -22.68 -10.01 16.20
C MET A 245 -22.89 -8.89 15.18
N LEU A 246 -22.17 -8.91 14.06
CA LEU A 246 -22.28 -7.90 13.01
C LEU A 246 -23.68 -7.89 12.37
N HIS A 247 -24.31 -9.05 12.19
CA HIS A 247 -25.68 -9.13 11.69
C HIS A 247 -26.68 -8.52 12.67
N ASN A 248 -26.51 -8.73 13.98
CA ASN A 248 -27.32 -8.06 15.00
C ASN A 248 -27.15 -6.53 14.93
N TRP A 249 -25.91 -6.04 14.80
CA TRP A 249 -25.66 -4.60 14.63
C TRP A 249 -26.25 -4.02 13.33
N TYR A 250 -26.22 -4.79 12.24
CA TYR A 250 -26.93 -4.44 11.01
C TYR A 250 -28.45 -4.33 11.23
N GLN A 251 -29.07 -5.28 11.94
CA GLN A 251 -30.50 -5.24 12.27
C GLN A 251 -30.87 -4.06 13.16
N LYS A 252 -29.94 -3.61 14.02
CA LYS A 252 -30.08 -2.41 14.87
C LYS A 252 -29.81 -1.09 14.14
N GLY A 253 -29.39 -1.14 12.87
CA GLY A 253 -29.08 0.05 12.07
C GLY A 253 -27.76 0.74 12.44
N TYR A 254 -26.83 0.02 13.07
CA TYR A 254 -25.47 0.52 13.35
C TYR A 254 -24.58 0.42 12.11
N ILE A 255 -24.81 -0.59 11.27
CA ILE A 255 -24.21 -0.75 9.95
C ILE A 255 -25.28 -0.35 8.92
N SER A 256 -24.86 0.35 7.86
CA SER A 256 -25.79 0.83 6.81
C SER A 256 -26.53 -0.33 6.12
N GLN A 257 -27.78 -0.10 5.72
CA GLN A 257 -28.61 -1.10 5.04
C GLN A 257 -28.12 -1.44 3.63
N ASP A 258 -27.35 -0.54 3.01
CA ASP A 258 -26.72 -0.74 1.70
C ASP A 258 -25.29 -1.28 1.80
N ALA A 259 -24.80 -1.66 2.99
CA ALA A 259 -23.41 -2.10 3.20
C ALA A 259 -22.95 -3.24 2.28
N GLY A 260 -23.88 -4.11 1.83
CA GLY A 260 -23.59 -5.19 0.89
C GLY A 260 -23.45 -4.78 -0.58
N THR A 261 -23.72 -3.51 -0.91
CA THR A 261 -23.62 -2.94 -2.27
C THR A 261 -22.92 -1.59 -2.31
N ASN A 262 -22.66 -0.97 -1.16
CA ASN A 262 -21.95 0.29 -1.06
C ASN A 262 -20.48 0.09 -1.45
N THR A 263 -19.99 0.94 -2.35
CA THR A 263 -18.61 0.97 -2.85
C THR A 263 -17.86 2.25 -2.46
N GLU A 264 -18.49 3.15 -1.70
CA GLU A 264 -17.92 4.43 -1.30
C GLU A 264 -16.80 4.23 -0.27
N ASN A 265 -15.66 4.92 -0.46
CA ASN A 265 -14.52 4.82 0.44
C ASN A 265 -14.82 5.44 1.81
N TRP A 266 -14.36 4.80 2.89
CA TRP A 266 -14.57 5.27 4.27
C TRP A 266 -14.10 6.71 4.50
N ARG A 267 -13.02 7.15 3.82
CA ARG A 267 -12.49 8.52 3.93
C ARG A 267 -13.52 9.54 3.44
N THR A 268 -14.17 9.28 2.30
CA THR A 268 -15.23 10.15 1.77
C THR A 268 -16.42 10.23 2.74
N VAL A 269 -16.90 9.08 3.22
CA VAL A 269 -18.03 9.02 4.15
C VAL A 269 -17.72 9.74 5.47
N CYS A 270 -16.49 9.58 5.97
CA CYS A 270 -16.04 10.22 7.19
C CYS A 270 -15.85 11.73 7.03
N LYS A 271 -15.18 12.19 5.96
CA LYS A 271 -14.99 13.61 5.65
C LYS A 271 -16.32 14.34 5.51
N ALA A 272 -17.34 13.68 4.95
CA ALA A 272 -18.71 14.20 4.89
C ALA A 272 -19.42 14.31 6.25
N GLY A 273 -18.82 13.82 7.34
CA GLY A 273 -19.37 13.84 8.70
C GLY A 273 -20.39 12.74 8.97
N ASN A 274 -20.51 11.73 8.11
CA ASN A 274 -21.58 10.73 8.18
C ASN A 274 -21.18 9.42 8.88
N LEU A 275 -19.91 9.32 9.31
CA LEU A 275 -19.35 8.11 9.93
C LEU A 275 -18.81 8.38 11.33
N PHE A 276 -19.28 7.59 12.30
CA PHE A 276 -18.77 7.63 13.67
C PHE A 276 -17.48 6.81 13.83
N SER A 277 -17.46 5.57 13.35
CA SER A 277 -16.34 4.65 13.63
C SER A 277 -16.09 3.59 12.57
N LEU A 278 -14.90 3.01 12.60
CA LEU A 278 -14.50 1.88 11.78
C LEU A 278 -13.46 1.02 12.51
N PHE A 279 -13.51 -0.30 12.28
CA PHE A 279 -12.35 -1.12 12.58
C PHE A 279 -11.25 -0.79 11.58
N PHE A 280 -10.01 -0.74 12.04
CA PHE A 280 -8.84 -0.52 11.20
C PHE A 280 -7.57 -1.04 11.90
N SER A 281 -6.51 -1.17 11.12
CA SER A 281 -5.19 -1.59 11.59
C SER A 281 -4.46 -0.42 12.25
N TYR A 282 -4.21 -0.50 13.56
CA TYR A 282 -3.42 0.50 14.27
C TYR A 282 -1.91 0.26 14.10
N HIS A 283 -1.20 1.33 13.78
CA HIS A 283 0.24 1.51 13.93
C HIS A 283 0.51 3.00 14.23
N PRO A 284 1.72 3.40 14.66
CA PRO A 284 1.99 4.76 15.14
C PRO A 284 1.74 5.90 14.14
N GLY A 285 1.53 5.61 12.85
CA GLY A 285 1.24 6.64 11.85
C GLY A 285 -0.24 6.81 11.52
N THR A 286 -1.10 5.84 11.85
CA THR A 286 -2.52 5.93 11.52
C THR A 286 -3.27 7.12 12.13
N PRO A 287 -2.96 7.62 13.35
CA PRO A 287 -3.71 8.76 13.89
C PRO A 287 -3.62 9.99 12.98
N VAL A 288 -2.41 10.32 12.51
CA VAL A 288 -2.17 11.48 11.64
C VAL A 288 -2.68 11.24 10.23
N GLU A 289 -2.58 10.01 9.73
CA GLU A 289 -3.19 9.63 8.45
C GLU A 289 -4.71 9.86 8.46
N PHE A 290 -5.38 9.45 9.53
CA PHE A 290 -6.83 9.62 9.67
C PHE A 290 -7.20 11.10 9.79
N GLU A 291 -6.50 11.86 10.61
CA GLU A 291 -6.74 13.29 10.78
C GLU A 291 -6.54 14.04 9.46
N SER A 292 -5.40 13.84 8.79
CA SER A 292 -5.07 14.52 7.52
C SER A 292 -6.02 14.16 6.38
N SER A 293 -6.53 12.92 6.34
CA SER A 293 -7.40 12.44 5.26
C SER A 293 -8.89 12.74 5.47
N THR A 294 -9.33 12.96 6.72
CA THR A 294 -10.76 13.16 7.04
C THR A 294 -11.09 14.51 7.65
N GLY A 295 -10.10 15.21 8.20
CA GLY A 295 -10.29 16.44 8.97
C GLY A 295 -10.80 16.22 10.40
N TYR A 296 -10.75 14.99 10.91
CA TYR A 296 -11.23 14.65 12.25
C TYR A 296 -10.21 13.90 13.10
N ASP A 297 -10.20 14.20 14.39
CA ASP A 297 -9.50 13.43 15.40
C ASP A 297 -10.22 12.11 15.73
N PHE A 298 -9.42 11.09 16.07
CA PHE A 298 -9.93 9.78 16.47
C PHE A 298 -9.39 9.36 17.84
N GLU A 299 -10.29 8.86 18.67
CA GLU A 299 -9.96 8.04 19.82
C GLU A 299 -9.81 6.59 19.33
N ILE A 300 -8.63 6.01 19.53
CA ILE A 300 -8.26 4.71 18.98
C ILE A 300 -8.10 3.71 20.12
N VAL A 301 -8.83 2.60 20.06
CA VAL A 301 -8.74 1.51 21.04
C VAL A 301 -8.28 0.23 20.35
N PRO A 302 -7.01 -0.15 20.51
CA PRO A 302 -6.51 -1.45 20.08
C PRO A 302 -7.13 -2.59 20.90
N PHE A 303 -7.51 -3.70 20.24
CA PHE A 303 -8.06 -4.87 20.93
C PHE A 303 -6.99 -5.83 21.47
N TYR A 304 -5.73 -5.59 21.12
CA TYR A 304 -4.61 -6.44 21.51
C TYR A 304 -3.41 -5.58 21.89
N ASN A 305 -2.51 -6.16 22.68
CA ASN A 305 -1.31 -5.46 23.16
C ASN A 305 -0.10 -5.61 22.22
N GLU A 306 -0.13 -6.61 21.35
CA GLU A 306 1.00 -6.98 20.49
C GLU A 306 0.60 -6.93 19.01
N PRO A 307 1.47 -6.43 18.13
CA PRO A 307 1.24 -6.40 16.69
C PRO A 307 1.23 -7.81 16.10
N ILE A 308 0.64 -7.92 14.91
CA ILE A 308 0.67 -9.13 14.09
C ILE A 308 1.47 -8.85 12.83
N ILE A 309 2.35 -9.79 12.52
CA ILE A 309 2.97 -9.93 11.21
C ILE A 309 2.47 -11.26 10.67
N ASN A 310 1.84 -11.24 9.50
CA ASN A 310 1.36 -12.43 8.81
C ASN A 310 1.86 -12.44 7.37
N SER A 311 1.47 -13.44 6.59
CA SER A 311 1.89 -13.54 5.19
C SER A 311 1.50 -12.28 4.39
N SER A 312 0.32 -11.71 4.66
CA SER A 312 -0.17 -10.48 4.02
C SER A 312 0.67 -9.23 4.31
N SER A 313 1.45 -9.20 5.39
CA SER A 313 2.33 -8.07 5.71
C SER A 313 3.39 -7.78 4.62
N TYR A 314 3.73 -8.78 3.80
CA TYR A 314 4.71 -8.66 2.71
C TYR A 314 4.07 -8.71 1.31
N ASN A 315 2.77 -8.93 1.19
CA ASN A 315 2.14 -9.06 -0.13
C ASN A 315 0.75 -8.43 -0.26
N GLY A 316 0.35 -7.64 0.75
CA GLY A 316 -0.82 -6.76 0.69
C GLY A 316 -0.66 -5.63 -0.34
N VAL A 317 0.57 -5.19 -0.61
CA VAL A 317 0.90 -4.28 -1.72
C VAL A 317 2.17 -4.77 -2.38
N THR A 318 2.03 -5.29 -3.60
CA THR A 318 3.11 -5.89 -4.38
C THR A 318 3.18 -5.22 -5.75
N PHE A 319 4.32 -4.65 -6.10
CA PHE A 319 4.56 -4.07 -7.43
C PHE A 319 4.93 -5.18 -8.42
N SER A 320 4.09 -5.34 -9.44
CA SER A 320 4.27 -6.29 -10.54
C SER A 320 4.59 -5.54 -11.83
N ILE A 321 5.39 -6.16 -12.71
CA ILE A 321 5.62 -5.66 -14.07
C ILE A 321 4.69 -6.41 -15.03
N ALA A 322 3.94 -5.65 -15.82
CA ALA A 322 2.99 -6.20 -16.78
C ALA A 322 3.71 -6.89 -17.95
N GLN A 323 3.09 -7.94 -18.50
CA GLN A 323 3.57 -8.62 -19.70
C GLN A 323 3.57 -7.71 -20.94
N ASN A 324 2.72 -6.67 -20.93
CA ASN A 324 2.64 -5.65 -21.98
C ASN A 324 3.77 -4.61 -21.92
N SER A 325 4.62 -4.63 -20.89
CA SER A 325 5.77 -3.73 -20.82
C SER A 325 6.71 -3.99 -22.00
N GLU A 326 6.94 -2.96 -22.82
CA GLU A 326 7.84 -3.06 -23.98
C GLU A 326 9.31 -3.09 -23.56
N ASN A 327 9.62 -2.63 -22.34
CA ASN A 327 10.97 -2.62 -21.78
C ASN A 327 10.99 -2.95 -20.27
N PRO A 328 10.79 -4.23 -19.89
CA PRO A 328 10.74 -4.65 -18.49
C PRO A 328 12.06 -4.42 -17.73
N GLU A 329 13.20 -4.41 -18.43
CA GLU A 329 14.49 -4.07 -17.82
C GLU A 329 14.51 -2.61 -17.35
N LYS A 330 14.13 -1.66 -18.23
CA LYS A 330 14.07 -0.24 -17.87
C LYS A 330 12.99 0.05 -16.83
N THR A 331 11.85 -0.62 -16.91
CA THR A 331 10.78 -0.55 -15.90
C THR A 331 11.30 -0.97 -14.52
N MET A 332 12.09 -2.04 -14.44
CA MET A 332 12.71 -2.47 -13.18
C MET A 332 13.74 -1.45 -12.67
N GLU A 333 14.56 -0.87 -13.54
CA GLU A 333 15.52 0.18 -13.15
C GLU A 333 14.81 1.41 -12.57
N VAL A 334 13.73 1.88 -13.20
CA VAL A 334 12.92 3.00 -12.68
C VAL A 334 12.27 2.63 -11.36
N LEU A 335 11.65 1.45 -11.26
CA LEU A 335 11.04 1.00 -10.00
C LEU A 335 12.07 0.95 -8.86
N ASP A 336 13.23 0.32 -9.09
CA ASP A 336 14.31 0.26 -8.09
C ASP A 336 14.80 1.65 -7.68
N TYR A 337 14.92 2.58 -8.63
CA TYR A 337 15.31 3.96 -8.34
C TYR A 337 14.29 4.66 -7.43
N ILE A 338 12.99 4.46 -7.65
CA ILE A 338 11.93 5.01 -6.79
C ILE A 338 12.04 4.44 -5.36
N TYR A 339 12.34 3.14 -5.20
CA TYR A 339 12.56 2.55 -3.87
C TYR A 339 13.70 3.23 -3.09
N GLY A 340 14.70 3.80 -3.76
CA GLY A 340 15.85 4.46 -3.15
C GLY A 340 15.77 5.99 -3.09
N SER A 341 14.85 6.62 -3.83
CA SER A 341 14.80 8.08 -3.99
C SER A 341 13.78 8.73 -3.07
N SER A 342 14.26 9.37 -2.00
CA SER A 342 13.41 10.18 -1.12
C SER A 342 12.80 11.36 -1.88
N GLU A 343 13.51 11.91 -2.87
CA GLU A 343 13.02 13.04 -3.67
C GLU A 343 11.79 12.64 -4.50
N ILE A 344 11.87 11.52 -5.23
CA ILE A 344 10.72 11.04 -6.03
C ILE A 344 9.59 10.57 -5.11
N MET A 345 9.89 9.89 -4.00
CA MET A 345 8.86 9.49 -3.04
C MET A 345 8.10 10.70 -2.46
N ASN A 346 8.77 11.83 -2.22
CA ASN A 346 8.13 13.05 -1.76
C ASN A 346 7.33 13.74 -2.87
N LEU A 347 7.82 13.77 -4.11
CA LEU A 347 7.07 14.25 -5.27
C LEU A 347 5.78 13.44 -5.46
N LEU A 348 5.87 12.11 -5.45
CA LEU A 348 4.73 11.20 -5.59
C LEU A 348 3.71 11.33 -4.46
N ASN A 349 4.15 11.50 -3.21
CA ASN A 349 3.20 11.51 -2.09
C ASN A 349 2.66 12.90 -1.76
N TRP A 350 3.52 13.92 -1.83
CA TRP A 350 3.26 15.25 -1.28
C TRP A 350 3.35 16.39 -2.31
N GLY A 351 3.91 16.15 -3.49
CA GLY A 351 4.07 17.16 -4.53
C GLY A 351 5.36 17.97 -4.40
N GLU A 352 5.32 19.23 -4.82
CA GLU A 352 6.48 20.14 -4.86
C GLU A 352 6.56 21.01 -3.60
N GLN A 353 7.76 21.14 -3.03
CA GLN A 353 7.99 22.03 -1.89
C GLN A 353 7.68 23.49 -2.26
N ASP A 354 7.16 24.25 -1.30
CA ASP A 354 6.72 25.65 -1.39
C ASP A 354 5.50 25.89 -2.30
N LYS A 355 4.99 24.84 -2.97
CA LYS A 355 3.74 24.88 -3.73
C LYS A 355 2.66 23.98 -3.14
N ASP A 356 2.98 22.72 -2.88
CA ASP A 356 2.04 21.70 -2.38
C ASP A 356 2.25 21.42 -0.88
N TYR A 357 3.48 21.52 -0.39
CA TYR A 357 3.82 21.44 1.03
C TYR A 357 4.93 22.44 1.41
N VAL A 358 5.08 22.73 2.71
CA VAL A 358 6.23 23.43 3.29
C VAL A 358 6.86 22.57 4.37
N ILE A 359 8.16 22.73 4.59
CA ILE A 359 8.86 22.10 5.71
C ILE A 359 8.54 22.89 6.99
N GLU A 360 7.88 22.23 7.94
CA GLU A 360 7.56 22.78 9.25
C GLU A 360 8.67 22.49 10.27
N ASP A 361 9.30 21.31 10.17
CA ASP A 361 10.46 20.90 10.96
C ASP A 361 11.45 20.12 10.08
N ALA A 362 12.55 20.77 9.72
CA ALA A 362 13.57 20.20 8.85
C ALA A 362 14.37 19.07 9.52
N ASP A 363 14.62 19.17 10.83
CA ASP A 363 15.42 18.18 11.56
C ASP A 363 14.68 16.83 11.64
N ASN A 364 13.35 16.89 11.69
CA ASN A 364 12.50 15.72 11.75
C ASN A 364 11.82 15.38 10.42
N GLY A 365 12.00 16.19 9.37
CA GLY A 365 11.33 15.99 8.08
C GLY A 365 9.80 16.03 8.20
N ILE A 366 9.28 16.97 9.00
CA ILE A 366 7.84 17.20 9.16
C ILE A 366 7.41 18.32 8.22
N ILE A 367 6.35 18.05 7.47
CA ILE A 367 5.77 18.96 6.48
C ILE A 367 4.33 19.30 6.82
N ASN A 368 3.85 20.40 6.25
CA ASN A 368 2.47 20.83 6.36
C ASN A 368 2.04 21.52 5.06
N PHE A 369 0.75 21.81 4.90
CA PHE A 369 0.30 22.64 3.81
C PHE A 369 0.89 24.07 3.88
N PRO A 370 1.15 24.72 2.74
CA PRO A 370 1.44 26.14 2.70
C PRO A 370 0.26 26.96 3.26
N GLU A 371 0.53 28.21 3.65
CA GLU A 371 -0.50 29.10 4.19
C GLU A 371 -1.67 29.26 3.21
N GLY A 372 -2.90 28.99 3.68
CA GLY A 372 -4.12 29.08 2.88
C GLY A 372 -4.43 27.85 2.01
N ILE A 373 -3.54 26.85 2.00
CA ILE A 373 -3.76 25.56 1.36
C ILE A 373 -4.27 24.55 2.40
N THR A 374 -5.15 23.67 1.95
CA THR A 374 -5.82 22.62 2.71
C THR A 374 -6.03 21.42 1.80
N SER A 375 -6.47 20.29 2.36
CA SER A 375 -6.83 19.12 1.56
C SER A 375 -8.02 19.34 0.61
N ASP A 376 -8.75 20.45 0.73
CA ASP A 376 -9.87 20.79 -0.15
C ASP A 376 -9.46 21.59 -1.40
N ASN A 377 -8.30 22.25 -1.37
CA ASN A 377 -7.86 23.15 -2.44
C ASN A 377 -6.41 22.92 -2.90
N ALA A 378 -5.72 21.92 -2.35
CA ALA A 378 -4.40 21.52 -2.83
C ALA A 378 -4.46 21.07 -4.29
N GLY A 379 -3.48 21.49 -5.09
CA GLY A 379 -3.34 21.05 -6.49
C GLY A 379 -2.84 19.62 -6.59
N TYR A 380 -1.98 19.22 -5.66
CA TYR A 380 -1.51 17.85 -5.50
C TYR A 380 -1.34 17.52 -4.02
N ASN A 381 -1.92 16.41 -3.58
CA ASN A 381 -1.67 15.80 -2.28
C ASN A 381 -2.18 14.36 -2.33
N LEU A 382 -1.38 13.44 -2.88
CA LEU A 382 -1.79 12.05 -2.99
C LEU A 382 -2.10 11.48 -1.60
N ASN A 383 -1.21 11.69 -0.62
CA ASN A 383 -1.36 11.22 0.77
C ASN A 383 -1.71 9.72 0.85
N LEU A 384 -1.07 8.90 0.00
CA LEU A 384 -1.23 7.45 -0.08
C LEU A 384 0.13 6.75 0.00
N GLY A 385 1.04 7.24 0.84
CA GLY A 385 2.38 6.66 0.99
C GLY A 385 2.40 5.15 1.27
N TRP A 386 1.32 4.59 1.82
CA TRP A 386 1.13 3.16 2.06
C TRP A 386 1.04 2.32 0.76
N GLU A 387 0.67 2.91 -0.37
CA GLU A 387 0.60 2.20 -1.66
C GLU A 387 1.85 2.41 -2.52
N LEU A 388 2.68 3.40 -2.16
CA LEU A 388 3.90 3.76 -2.89
C LEU A 388 5.07 2.83 -2.56
N PRO A 389 6.13 2.77 -3.40
CA PRO A 389 7.22 1.81 -3.26
C PRO A 389 7.93 1.81 -1.91
N ASN A 390 8.22 2.99 -1.31
CA ASN A 390 8.93 3.04 -0.02
C ASN A 390 8.52 4.23 0.85
N GLN A 391 7.61 4.00 1.79
CA GLN A 391 7.08 5.06 2.65
C GLN A 391 8.11 5.60 3.65
N PHE A 392 9.11 4.79 4.05
CA PHE A 392 10.08 5.15 5.10
C PHE A 392 11.04 6.28 4.71
N ILE A 393 11.12 6.62 3.43
CA ILE A 393 12.01 7.67 2.91
C ILE A 393 11.25 8.94 2.49
N ALA A 394 9.92 8.96 2.68
CA ALA A 394 9.12 10.17 2.52
C ALA A 394 9.14 11.03 3.80
N TYR A 395 8.80 12.31 3.63
CA TYR A 395 8.50 13.22 4.73
C TYR A 395 7.27 12.76 5.50
N LYS A 396 7.18 13.22 6.74
CA LYS A 396 6.08 12.95 7.65
C LYS A 396 5.15 14.14 7.68
N TRP A 397 3.86 13.90 7.75
CA TRP A 397 2.88 14.97 7.89
C TRP A 397 2.90 15.57 9.30
N THR A 398 2.53 16.85 9.44
CA THR A 398 2.40 17.53 10.74
C THR A 398 1.54 16.71 11.71
N GLY A 399 1.90 16.72 12.99
CA GLY A 399 1.33 15.84 14.03
C GLY A 399 2.00 14.47 14.14
N SER A 400 2.82 14.06 13.16
CA SER A 400 3.55 12.79 13.22
C SER A 400 4.60 12.76 14.32
N ASP A 401 4.80 11.58 14.90
CA ASP A 401 5.92 11.34 15.81
C ASP A 401 7.25 11.54 15.05
N PRO A 402 8.19 12.36 15.56
CA PRO A 402 9.52 12.51 14.95
C PRO A 402 10.25 11.19 14.71
N GLN A 403 10.01 10.18 15.56
CA GLN A 403 10.60 8.84 15.49
C GLN A 403 9.70 7.81 14.79
N LEU A 404 8.68 8.24 14.04
CA LEU A 404 7.69 7.36 13.39
C LEU A 404 8.33 6.17 12.65
N TRP A 405 9.28 6.46 11.75
CA TRP A 405 9.98 5.45 10.96
C TRP A 405 10.75 4.44 11.82
N GLU A 406 11.37 4.89 12.91
CA GLU A 406 12.05 3.99 13.85
C GLU A 406 11.07 3.13 14.65
N LYS A 407 9.91 3.69 15.04
CA LYS A 407 8.84 2.92 15.68
C LYS A 407 8.28 1.86 14.74
N TRP A 408 8.11 2.17 13.46
CA TRP A 408 7.66 1.21 12.45
C TRP A 408 8.67 0.09 12.20
N LYS A 409 9.97 0.41 12.15
CA LYS A 409 11.03 -0.61 12.07
C LYS A 409 10.95 -1.59 13.24
N ASN A 410 10.67 -1.12 14.45
CA ASN A 410 10.51 -1.98 15.63
C ASN A 410 9.28 -2.89 15.55
N LEU A 411 8.21 -2.47 14.86
CA LEU A 411 7.03 -3.31 14.57
C LEU A 411 7.26 -4.29 13.41
N THR A 412 8.37 -4.13 12.68
CA THR A 412 8.68 -4.89 11.45
C THR A 412 9.65 -6.05 11.68
N VAL A 413 10.35 -6.07 12.82
CA VAL A 413 11.23 -7.19 13.17
C VAL A 413 10.35 -8.39 13.52
N LEU A 414 10.28 -9.37 12.61
CA LEU A 414 9.86 -10.73 12.91
C LEU A 414 10.50 -11.14 14.24
N GLN A 415 9.71 -11.29 15.30
CA GLN A 415 10.11 -12.17 16.39
C GLN A 415 10.22 -13.54 15.75
N ARG A 416 11.43 -13.87 15.24
CA ARG A 416 11.74 -15.16 14.67
C ARG A 416 11.30 -16.18 15.71
N ALA A 417 10.26 -16.95 15.39
CA ALA A 417 9.94 -18.12 16.17
C ALA A 417 11.25 -18.91 16.33
N PRO A 418 11.60 -19.38 17.54
CA PRO A 418 12.80 -20.16 17.72
C PRO A 418 12.71 -21.33 16.74
N LYS A 419 13.73 -21.47 15.89
CA LYS A 419 13.88 -22.63 15.01
C LYS A 419 13.70 -23.89 15.86
N GLN A 420 12.67 -24.68 15.57
CA GLN A 420 12.56 -26.04 16.11
C GLN A 420 13.61 -26.94 15.46
#